data_AF-A0A1I8B6U1-F1
#
_entry.id   AF-A0A1I8B6U1-F1
#
_cell.length_a   1.000
_cell.length_b   1.000
_cell.length_c   1.000
_cell.angle_alpha   90.00
_cell.angle_beta   90.00
_cell.angle_gamma   90.00
#
_symmetry.space_group_name_H-M   'P 1'
#
loop_
_entity.id
_entity.type
_entity.pdbx_description
1 polymer ?
#
loop_
_entity_poly.entity_id
_entity_poly.type
_entity_poly.pdbx_seq_one_letter_code
_entity_poly.pdbx_strand_id
1 'polypeptide(L)'
;MQIPKHWNGDCGGLANQMWRFAVLYSLAKSIGRFPGISNTSTWTCDKHNNPQEIENTFPFYHAIQHFYNVEGHEDTIYDNTFEFHCCKYSDPKILNKYTSKYLIIAPPPQSPKYLFPINNEIKEIFRFSENIQNNVEKRIEELFKENILSHKFCVYTRLGDFTKPKWKDMHKATDKDFTEKGIEFILENELKANK
;
A
#
# COMPACT_ATOMS: atom_id res chain seq x y z
N MET A 1 21.52 11.45 -15.11
CA MET A 1 20.34 12.33 -15.31
C MET A 1 19.58 12.33 -13.99
N GLN A 2 19.30 13.47 -13.37
CA GLN A 2 18.84 13.57 -11.98
C GLN A 2 17.33 13.28 -11.86
N ILE A 3 16.94 12.41 -10.91
CA ILE A 3 15.56 12.26 -10.44
C ILE A 3 15.03 13.66 -10.06
N PRO A 4 13.82 14.08 -10.49
CA PRO A 4 13.29 15.38 -10.12
C PRO A 4 13.27 15.56 -8.60
N LYS A 5 13.75 16.69 -8.06
CA LYS A 5 13.87 16.91 -6.59
C LYS A 5 12.57 16.68 -5.81
N HIS A 6 11.40 16.85 -6.44
CA HIS A 6 10.09 16.61 -5.83
C HIS A 6 9.70 15.11 -5.80
N TRP A 7 10.46 14.25 -6.48
CA TRP A 7 10.37 12.79 -6.45
C TRP A 7 11.36 12.17 -5.45
N ASN A 8 12.16 12.98 -4.74
CA ASN A 8 13.04 12.54 -3.65
C ASN A 8 12.26 12.08 -2.40
N GLY A 9 11.10 11.44 -2.60
CA GLY A 9 10.15 11.11 -1.55
C GLY A 9 10.86 10.57 -0.31
N ASP A 10 10.63 11.22 0.83
CA ASP A 10 11.14 10.73 2.10
C ASP A 10 10.62 9.29 2.28
N CYS A 11 11.55 8.43 2.69
CA CYS A 11 11.32 7.03 2.91
C CYS A 11 10.21 6.80 3.96
N GLY A 12 8.99 6.54 3.48
CA GLY A 12 7.87 6.14 4.34
C GLY A 12 8.11 4.78 5.00
N GLY A 13 7.38 4.49 6.08
CA GLY A 13 7.39 3.17 6.72
C GLY A 13 6.91 2.05 5.78
N LEU A 14 7.03 0.80 6.23
CA LEU A 14 6.72 -0.42 5.44
C LEU A 14 5.36 -0.35 4.74
N ALA A 15 4.32 0.13 5.42
CA ALA A 15 2.99 0.28 4.84
C ALA A 15 2.96 1.19 3.59
N ASN A 16 3.74 2.28 3.58
CA ASN A 16 3.83 3.17 2.42
C ASN A 16 4.52 2.46 1.23
N GLN A 17 5.51 1.61 1.53
CA GLN A 17 6.26 0.86 0.53
C GLN A 17 5.40 -0.26 -0.08
N MET A 18 4.72 -1.03 0.76
CA MET A 18 3.74 -2.04 0.32
C MET A 18 2.63 -1.39 -0.51
N TRP A 19 2.08 -0.25 -0.07
CA TRP A 19 1.06 0.45 -0.83
C TRP A 19 1.54 0.89 -2.21
N ARG A 20 2.74 1.47 -2.25
CA ARG A 20 3.37 1.87 -3.51
C ARG A 20 3.55 0.68 -4.44
N PHE A 21 4.05 -0.44 -3.93
CA PHE A 21 4.17 -1.67 -4.70
C PHE A 21 2.80 -2.13 -5.21
N ALA A 22 1.75 -2.09 -4.40
CA ALA A 22 0.40 -2.49 -4.78
C ALA A 22 -0.11 -1.69 -5.99
N VAL A 23 0.07 -0.36 -5.97
CA VAL A 23 -0.35 0.49 -7.09
C VAL A 23 0.52 0.20 -8.31
N LEU A 24 1.84 0.11 -8.17
CA LEU A 24 2.74 -0.24 -9.28
C LEU A 24 2.40 -1.59 -9.90
N TYR A 25 2.10 -2.60 -9.08
CA TYR A 25 1.67 -3.92 -9.49
C TYR A 25 0.41 -3.83 -10.34
N SER A 26 -0.60 -3.09 -9.87
CA SER A 26 -1.83 -2.87 -10.63
C SER A 26 -1.60 -2.21 -11.99
N LEU A 27 -0.82 -1.12 -12.00
CA LEU A 27 -0.49 -0.39 -13.21
C LEU A 27 0.25 -1.30 -14.19
N ALA A 28 1.32 -1.97 -13.75
CA ALA A 28 2.12 -2.86 -14.56
C ALA A 28 1.27 -3.98 -15.17
N LYS A 29 0.43 -4.64 -14.36
CA LYS A 29 -0.49 -5.69 -14.82
C LYS A 29 -1.45 -5.19 -15.89
N SER A 30 -2.01 -3.98 -15.72
CA SER A 30 -2.97 -3.40 -16.68
C SER A 30 -2.37 -3.06 -18.05
N ILE A 31 -1.04 -2.94 -18.14
CA ILE A 31 -0.29 -2.65 -19.36
C ILE A 31 0.61 -3.82 -19.80
N GLY A 32 0.40 -5.02 -19.24
CA GLY A 32 1.16 -6.22 -19.60
C GLY A 32 2.66 -6.15 -19.27
N ARG A 33 3.03 -5.34 -18.28
CA ARG A 33 4.41 -5.18 -17.80
C ARG A 33 4.58 -5.84 -16.45
N PHE A 34 5.83 -6.11 -16.09
CA PHE A 34 6.20 -6.64 -14.80
C PHE A 34 6.55 -5.50 -13.82
N PRO A 35 6.04 -5.51 -12.57
CA PRO A 35 6.32 -4.45 -11.61
C PRO A 35 7.76 -4.54 -11.09
N GLY A 36 8.36 -3.40 -10.83
CA GLY A 36 9.72 -3.31 -10.31
C GLY A 36 9.94 -2.08 -9.46
N ILE A 37 10.90 -2.17 -8.54
CA ILE A 37 11.37 -1.04 -7.75
C ILE A 37 12.77 -0.68 -8.24
N SER A 38 12.98 0.59 -8.60
CA SER A 38 14.30 1.09 -8.91
C SER A 38 15.20 1.00 -7.67
N ASN A 39 16.34 0.31 -7.78
CA ASN A 39 17.32 0.16 -6.71
C ASN A 39 18.23 1.38 -6.64
N THR A 40 17.69 2.50 -6.20
CA THR A 40 18.42 3.75 -5.98
C THR A 40 18.22 4.17 -4.53
N SER A 41 19.21 4.83 -3.92
CA SER A 41 19.21 5.21 -2.48
C SER A 41 18.01 6.05 -2.04
N THR A 42 17.31 6.66 -3.00
CA THR A 42 16.06 7.41 -2.82
C THR A 42 14.82 6.52 -2.67
N TRP A 43 14.93 5.22 -2.95
CA TRP A 43 13.79 4.34 -3.21
C TRP A 43 13.82 3.01 -2.45
N THR A 44 14.99 2.59 -1.96
CA THR A 44 15.16 1.46 -1.04
C THR A 44 15.39 2.00 0.36
N CYS A 45 14.34 2.09 1.15
CA CYS A 45 14.42 2.48 2.56
C CYS A 45 14.90 1.30 3.41
N ASP A 46 15.50 1.59 4.57
CA ASP A 46 16.17 0.61 5.43
C ASP A 46 15.38 -0.65 5.81
N LYS A 47 14.05 -0.65 5.65
CA LYS A 47 13.22 -1.84 5.94
C LYS A 47 13.34 -2.97 4.92
N HIS A 48 13.78 -2.68 3.69
CA HIS A 48 14.19 -3.72 2.75
C HIS A 48 15.62 -4.21 2.99
N ASN A 49 16.36 -3.64 3.96
CA ASN A 49 17.68 -4.13 4.36
C ASN A 49 17.60 -5.42 5.20
N ASN A 50 16.39 -5.86 5.59
CA ASN A 50 16.17 -7.17 6.23
C ASN A 50 15.23 -8.04 5.37
N PRO A 51 15.70 -8.55 4.21
CA PRO A 51 14.89 -9.37 3.31
C PRO A 51 14.30 -10.60 4.00
N GLN A 52 15.01 -11.17 4.98
CA GLN A 52 14.55 -12.31 5.77
C GLN A 52 13.30 -11.99 6.60
N GLU A 53 13.22 -10.80 7.20
CA GLU A 53 12.04 -10.38 7.97
C GLU A 53 10.81 -10.23 7.06
N ILE A 54 11.01 -9.67 5.85
CA ILE A 54 9.94 -9.54 4.86
C ILE A 54 9.51 -10.92 4.36
N GLU A 55 10.43 -11.83 4.06
CA GLU A 55 10.11 -13.21 3.66
C GLU A 55 9.31 -13.93 4.76
N ASN A 56 9.78 -13.86 6.01
CA ASN A 56 9.15 -14.49 7.15
C ASN A 56 7.77 -13.89 7.48
N THR A 57 7.51 -12.64 7.08
CA THR A 57 6.25 -11.95 7.35
C THR A 57 5.27 -12.04 6.18
N PHE A 58 5.74 -11.79 4.96
CA PHE A 58 4.98 -11.66 3.72
C PHE A 58 5.69 -12.43 2.58
N PRO A 59 5.66 -13.76 2.58
CA PRO A 59 6.46 -14.58 1.66
C PRO A 59 6.13 -14.33 0.18
N PHE A 60 4.85 -14.11 -0.15
CA PHE A 60 4.44 -13.81 -1.53
C PHE A 60 4.95 -12.45 -1.99
N TYR A 61 4.81 -11.41 -1.15
CA TYR A 61 5.36 -10.09 -1.44
C TYR A 61 6.87 -10.15 -1.66
N HIS A 62 7.60 -10.86 -0.79
CA HIS A 62 9.04 -11.07 -0.95
C HIS A 62 9.38 -11.71 -2.30
N ALA A 63 8.66 -12.77 -2.68
CA ALA A 63 8.92 -13.53 -3.90
C ALA A 63 8.70 -12.73 -5.19
N ILE A 64 7.80 -11.74 -5.20
CA ILE A 64 7.48 -10.94 -6.39
C ILE A 64 8.07 -9.54 -6.36
N GLN A 65 8.76 -9.17 -5.29
CA GLN A 65 9.39 -7.87 -5.18
C GLN A 65 10.75 -7.91 -5.86
N HIS A 66 10.82 -7.31 -7.05
CA HIS A 66 12.08 -7.22 -7.80
C HIS A 66 12.66 -5.81 -7.75
N PHE A 67 13.95 -5.76 -7.41
CA PHE A 67 14.75 -4.54 -7.43
C PHE A 67 15.59 -4.51 -8.69
N TYR A 68 15.48 -3.44 -9.47
CA TYR A 68 16.21 -3.27 -10.72
C TYR A 68 17.14 -2.07 -10.63
N ASN A 69 18.41 -2.27 -11.00
CA ASN A 69 19.30 -1.15 -11.24
C ASN A 69 19.10 -0.65 -12.69
N VAL A 70 18.33 0.42 -12.83
CA VAL A 70 17.89 0.96 -14.13
C VAL A 70 18.55 2.30 -14.47
N GLU A 71 19.36 2.84 -13.56
CA GLU A 71 20.05 4.11 -13.75
C GLU A 71 21.16 3.97 -14.79
N GLY A 72 21.14 4.82 -15.82
CA GLY A 72 22.12 4.79 -16.92
C GLY A 72 21.90 3.67 -17.96
N HIS A 73 20.83 2.88 -17.84
CA HIS A 73 20.49 1.89 -18.85
C HIS A 73 19.84 2.59 -20.08
N GLU A 74 20.35 2.32 -21.28
CA GLU A 74 19.96 3.01 -22.52
C GLU A 74 18.48 2.81 -22.89
N ASP A 75 17.91 1.69 -22.48
CA ASP A 75 16.50 1.30 -22.70
C ASP A 75 15.56 1.66 -21.51
N THR A 76 15.81 2.80 -20.88
CA THR A 76 15.00 3.33 -19.77
C THR A 76 14.31 4.63 -20.18
N ILE A 77 12.99 4.69 -20.01
CA ILE A 77 12.18 5.90 -20.19
C ILE A 77 11.62 6.36 -18.85
N TYR A 78 11.68 7.66 -18.60
CA TYR A 78 11.00 8.33 -17.49
C TYR A 78 9.72 9.00 -18.03
N ASP A 79 8.56 8.59 -17.56
CA ASP A 79 7.27 9.24 -17.86
C ASP A 79 6.91 10.24 -16.75
N ASN A 80 6.90 11.52 -17.11
CA ASN A 80 6.46 12.63 -16.27
C ASN A 80 5.03 13.14 -16.60
N THR A 81 4.39 12.56 -17.60
CA THR A 81 3.03 12.85 -18.10
C THR A 81 1.94 12.04 -17.40
N PHE A 82 2.27 10.88 -16.82
CA PHE A 82 1.31 10.10 -16.05
C PHE A 82 1.08 10.73 -14.68
N GLU A 83 0.10 11.63 -14.61
CA GLU A 83 -0.24 12.34 -13.39
C GLU A 83 -1.25 11.57 -12.54
N PHE A 84 -0.91 11.49 -11.25
CA PHE A 84 -1.79 10.97 -10.23
C PHE A 84 -2.58 12.09 -9.57
N HIS A 85 -3.86 12.21 -9.94
CA HIS A 85 -4.78 13.15 -9.27
C HIS A 85 -5.52 12.49 -8.10
N CYS A 86 -5.82 13.24 -7.03
CA CYS A 86 -6.67 12.74 -5.94
C CYS A 86 -8.03 12.25 -6.43
N CYS A 87 -8.58 12.97 -7.41
CA CYS A 87 -10.02 13.05 -7.62
C CYS A 87 -10.43 12.67 -9.06
N LYS A 88 -9.45 12.27 -9.89
CA LYS A 88 -9.66 11.82 -11.27
C LYS A 88 -8.91 10.51 -11.50
N TYR A 89 -9.56 9.53 -12.11
CA TYR A 89 -8.91 8.29 -12.53
C TYR A 89 -8.15 8.53 -13.84
N SER A 90 -6.86 8.17 -13.86
CA SER A 90 -6.02 8.19 -15.07
C SER A 90 -5.87 6.74 -15.55
N ASP A 91 -6.34 6.43 -16.75
CA ASP A 91 -6.22 5.08 -17.33
C ASP A 91 -4.75 4.74 -17.58
N PRO A 92 -4.19 3.68 -16.96
CA PRO A 92 -2.81 3.27 -17.16
C PRO A 92 -2.45 2.94 -18.61
N LYS A 93 -3.43 2.61 -19.46
CA LYS A 93 -3.21 2.27 -20.88
C LYS A 93 -2.52 3.38 -21.67
N ILE A 94 -2.55 4.64 -21.21
CA ILE A 94 -1.76 5.72 -21.81
C ILE A 94 -0.25 5.43 -21.82
N LEU A 95 0.22 4.56 -20.93
CA LEU A 95 1.61 4.11 -20.83
C LEU A 95 1.99 3.08 -21.90
N ASN A 96 1.03 2.48 -22.62
CA ASN A 96 1.30 1.52 -23.70
C ASN A 96 2.04 2.15 -24.90
N LYS A 97 2.09 3.49 -24.96
CA LYS A 97 2.87 4.21 -25.98
C LYS A 97 4.39 3.98 -25.85
N TYR A 98 4.86 3.53 -24.70
CA TYR A 98 6.28 3.24 -24.48
C TYR A 98 6.60 1.79 -24.80
N THR A 99 7.62 1.58 -25.62
CA THR A 99 8.16 0.25 -25.97
C THR A 99 9.45 -0.09 -25.23
N SER A 100 9.97 0.84 -24.42
CA SER A 100 11.23 0.62 -23.68
C SER A 100 11.14 -0.54 -22.70
N LYS A 101 12.26 -1.22 -22.48
CA LYS A 101 12.35 -2.31 -21.50
C LYS A 101 12.01 -1.83 -20.10
N TYR A 102 12.54 -0.68 -19.69
CA TYR A 102 12.23 -0.06 -18.40
C TYR A 102 11.40 1.21 -18.59
N LEU A 103 10.31 1.31 -17.82
CA LEU A 103 9.46 2.47 -17.72
C LEU A 103 9.41 2.90 -16.26
N ILE A 104 9.90 4.11 -15.99
CA ILE A 104 9.92 4.71 -14.66
C ILE A 104 8.82 5.77 -14.63
N ILE A 105 7.91 5.64 -13.66
CA ILE A 105 6.82 6.58 -13.44
C ILE A 105 6.98 7.27 -12.09
N ALA A 106 6.23 8.36 -11.91
CA ALA A 106 6.15 9.07 -10.63
C ALA A 106 5.75 8.12 -9.48
N PRO A 107 6.19 8.41 -8.24
CA PRO A 107 5.67 7.69 -7.07
C PRO A 107 4.14 7.77 -7.04
N PRO A 108 3.42 6.63 -7.01
CA PRO A 108 1.96 6.66 -6.92
C PRO A 108 1.51 7.16 -5.54
N PRO A 109 0.40 7.91 -5.46
CA PRO A 109 -0.20 8.31 -4.19
C PRO A 109 -0.91 7.13 -3.53
N GLN A 110 -1.31 7.34 -2.28
CA GLN A 110 -2.10 6.38 -1.52
C GLN A 110 -3.58 6.33 -1.96
N SER A 111 -3.85 5.93 -3.21
CA SER A 111 -5.19 5.99 -3.80
C SER A 111 -5.76 4.59 -4.11
N PRO A 112 -6.90 4.20 -3.50
CA PRO A 112 -7.48 2.85 -3.68
C PRO A 112 -8.09 2.63 -5.06
N LYS A 113 -8.31 3.70 -5.84
CA LYS A 113 -8.93 3.64 -7.18
C LYS A 113 -8.20 2.71 -8.16
N TYR A 114 -6.89 2.50 -7.96
CA TYR A 114 -6.10 1.59 -8.78
C TYR A 114 -6.10 0.14 -8.28
N LEU A 115 -6.57 -0.11 -7.06
CA LEU A 115 -6.54 -1.45 -6.45
C LEU A 115 -7.87 -2.20 -6.59
N PHE A 116 -8.99 -1.49 -6.79
CA PHE A 116 -10.32 -2.13 -6.92
C PHE A 116 -10.35 -3.34 -7.88
N PRO A 117 -9.76 -3.28 -9.09
CA PRO A 117 -9.85 -4.40 -10.03
C PRO A 117 -9.05 -5.64 -9.60
N ILE A 118 -8.07 -5.48 -8.70
CA ILE A 118 -7.13 -6.54 -8.31
C ILE A 118 -7.09 -6.74 -6.79
N ASN A 119 -8.11 -6.29 -6.06
CA ASN A 119 -8.08 -6.24 -4.59
C ASN A 119 -7.83 -7.61 -3.96
N ASN A 120 -8.42 -8.68 -4.51
CA ASN A 120 -8.20 -10.05 -4.00
C ASN A 120 -6.75 -10.51 -4.22
N GLU A 121 -6.16 -10.19 -5.37
CA GLU A 121 -4.75 -10.54 -5.65
C GLU A 121 -3.79 -9.76 -4.76
N ILE A 122 -4.07 -8.46 -4.53
CA ILE A 122 -3.30 -7.65 -3.59
C ILE A 122 -3.36 -8.23 -2.16
N LYS A 123 -4.51 -8.74 -1.73
CA LYS A 123 -4.63 -9.44 -0.44
C LYS A 123 -3.76 -10.69 -0.37
N GLU A 124 -3.71 -11.48 -1.44
CA GLU A 124 -2.84 -12.67 -1.51
C GLU A 124 -1.35 -12.30 -1.53
N ILE A 125 -0.98 -11.25 -2.26
CA ILE A 125 0.40 -10.75 -2.30
C ILE A 125 0.88 -10.37 -0.90
N PHE A 126 0.05 -9.68 -0.13
CA PHE A 126 0.38 -9.24 1.22
C PHE A 126 -0.14 -10.19 2.30
N ARG A 127 -0.42 -11.45 1.93
CA ARG A 127 -0.82 -12.47 2.89
C ARG A 127 0.34 -12.72 3.85
N PHE A 128 0.02 -12.77 5.14
CA PHE A 128 0.99 -13.12 6.17
C PHE A 128 1.51 -14.55 5.98
N SER A 129 2.70 -14.86 6.48
CA SER A 129 3.17 -16.25 6.54
C SER A 129 2.25 -17.13 7.39
N GLU A 130 2.22 -18.44 7.12
CA GLU A 130 1.40 -19.39 7.87
C GLU A 130 1.69 -19.35 9.37
N ASN A 131 2.96 -19.18 9.75
CA ASN A 131 3.33 -19.05 11.15
C ASN A 131 2.64 -17.85 11.83
N ILE A 132 2.63 -16.68 11.17
CA ILE A 132 1.94 -15.50 11.72
C ILE A 132 0.43 -15.71 11.75
N GLN A 133 -0.15 -16.28 10.68
CA GLN A 133 -1.59 -16.60 10.64
C GLN A 133 -1.99 -17.50 11.80
N ASN A 134 -1.29 -18.62 12.01
CA ASN A 134 -1.54 -19.55 13.10
C ASN A 134 -1.41 -18.89 14.48
N ASN A 135 -0.42 -18.01 14.67
CA ASN A 135 -0.24 -17.30 15.93
C ASN A 135 -1.36 -16.27 16.19
N VAL A 136 -1.83 -15.59 15.14
CA VAL A 136 -2.95 -14.64 15.22
C VAL A 136 -4.26 -15.39 15.49
N GLU A 137 -4.50 -16.52 14.83
CA GLU A 137 -5.69 -17.36 15.06
C GLU A 137 -5.78 -17.83 16.52
N LYS A 138 -4.70 -18.40 17.06
CA LYS A 138 -4.63 -18.77 18.49
C LYS A 138 -4.96 -17.58 19.39
N ARG A 139 -4.43 -16.40 19.06
CA ARG A 139 -4.66 -15.19 19.86
C ARG A 139 -6.10 -14.68 19.76
N ILE A 140 -6.73 -14.81 18.59
CA ILE A 140 -8.14 -14.49 18.39
C ILE A 140 -9.01 -15.44 19.23
N GLU A 141 -8.72 -16.73 19.21
CA GLU A 141 -9.44 -17.73 20.01
C GLU A 141 -9.30 -17.45 21.52
N GLU A 142 -8.11 -17.08 21.98
CA GLU A 142 -7.87 -16.69 23.37
C GLU A 142 -8.64 -15.43 23.77
N LEU A 143 -8.55 -14.36 22.97
CA LEU A 143 -9.13 -13.06 23.28
C LEU A 143 -10.65 -13.04 23.18
N PHE A 144 -11.21 -13.83 22.26
CA PHE A 144 -12.64 -13.82 21.95
C PHE A 144 -13.31 -15.15 22.27
N LYS A 145 -12.72 -15.99 23.13
CA LYS A 145 -13.22 -17.32 23.46
C LYS A 145 -14.71 -17.36 23.79
N GLU A 146 -15.18 -16.39 24.57
CA GLU A 146 -16.56 -16.31 25.06
C GLU A 146 -17.53 -15.67 24.05
N ASN A 147 -17.00 -15.02 23.00
CA ASN A 147 -17.78 -14.25 22.05
C ASN A 147 -17.23 -14.36 20.62
N ILE A 148 -16.76 -15.55 20.22
CA ILE A 148 -16.07 -15.73 18.95
C ILE A 148 -16.97 -15.36 17.75
N LEU A 149 -18.27 -15.62 17.87
CA LEU A 149 -19.30 -15.29 16.88
C LEU A 149 -19.86 -13.86 16.99
N SER A 150 -19.39 -13.04 17.94
CA SER A 150 -19.86 -11.66 18.06
C SER A 150 -19.34 -10.79 16.91
N HIS A 151 -20.16 -9.80 16.53
CA HIS A 151 -19.72 -8.72 15.66
C HIS A 151 -18.62 -7.91 16.36
N LYS A 152 -17.52 -7.69 15.65
CA LYS A 152 -16.33 -7.00 16.17
C LYS A 152 -16.11 -5.73 15.35
N PHE A 153 -15.95 -4.61 16.03
CA PHE A 153 -15.58 -3.35 15.39
C PHE A 153 -14.12 -3.03 15.69
N CYS A 154 -13.31 -2.82 14.65
CA CYS A 154 -11.90 -2.49 14.79
C CYS A 154 -11.71 -0.98 14.60
N VAL A 155 -11.25 -0.30 15.65
CA VAL A 155 -10.84 1.11 15.59
C VAL A 155 -9.32 1.18 15.60
N TYR A 156 -8.75 1.77 14.56
CA TYR A 156 -7.33 2.09 14.52
C TYR A 156 -7.12 3.61 14.69
N THR A 157 -6.50 4.00 15.80
CA THR A 157 -6.12 5.40 16.06
C THR A 157 -4.60 5.54 15.96
N ARG A 158 -4.12 6.24 14.93
CA ARG A 158 -2.70 6.54 14.77
C ARG A 158 -2.30 7.72 15.66
N LEU A 159 -1.54 7.45 16.73
CA LEU A 159 -1.12 8.48 17.68
C LEU A 159 0.30 9.04 17.41
N GLY A 160 1.24 8.23 16.90
CA GLY A 160 2.69 8.50 16.89
C GLY A 160 3.13 9.90 16.42
N ASP A 161 3.54 10.01 15.15
CA ASP A 161 4.04 11.24 14.52
C ASP A 161 2.96 12.33 14.35
N PHE A 162 1.71 12.03 14.72
CA PHE A 162 0.53 12.88 14.58
C PHE A 162 0.23 13.69 15.87
N THR A 163 0.85 13.35 17.00
CA THR A 163 0.74 14.15 18.24
C THR A 163 1.49 15.48 18.18
N LYS A 164 2.50 15.60 17.31
CA LYS A 164 3.21 16.84 16.98
C LYS A 164 3.46 16.89 15.47
N PRO A 165 2.41 17.11 14.66
CA PRO A 165 2.54 16.97 13.23
C PRO A 165 3.50 18.03 12.70
N LYS A 166 4.43 17.62 11.84
CA LYS A 166 5.33 18.53 11.11
C LYS A 166 4.53 19.58 10.32
N TRP A 167 3.31 19.23 9.92
CA TRP A 167 2.34 20.07 9.22
C TRP A 167 1.04 20.14 10.02
N LYS A 168 0.76 21.29 10.66
CA LYS A 168 -0.36 21.47 11.61
C LYS A 168 -1.75 21.12 11.05
N ASP A 169 -1.94 21.18 9.74
CA ASP A 169 -3.26 21.06 9.11
C ASP A 169 -3.52 19.72 8.40
N MET A 170 -2.52 18.86 8.20
CA MET A 170 -2.68 17.61 7.43
C MET A 170 -3.00 16.38 8.29
N HIS A 171 -2.87 16.49 9.61
CA HIS A 171 -2.76 15.34 10.52
C HIS A 171 -3.58 15.54 11.80
N LYS A 172 -4.79 16.10 11.68
CA LYS A 172 -5.70 16.20 12.82
C LYS A 172 -6.07 14.80 13.31
N ALA A 173 -6.07 14.60 14.63
CA ALA A 173 -6.60 13.39 15.21
C ALA A 173 -8.06 13.20 14.78
N THR A 174 -8.45 11.97 14.47
CA THR A 174 -9.86 11.64 14.28
C THR A 174 -10.59 11.97 15.57
N ASP A 175 -11.66 12.76 15.48
CA ASP A 175 -12.50 13.09 16.62
C ASP A 175 -13.13 11.80 17.18
N LYS A 176 -13.14 11.67 18.51
CA LYS A 176 -13.81 10.57 19.20
C LYS A 176 -15.27 10.48 18.75
N ASP A 177 -15.94 11.63 18.64
CA ASP A 177 -17.34 11.71 18.25
C ASP A 177 -17.57 11.19 16.82
N PHE A 178 -16.61 11.37 15.92
CA PHE A 178 -16.69 10.81 14.56
C PHE A 178 -16.61 9.28 14.59
N THR A 179 -15.74 8.73 15.42
CA THR A 179 -15.56 7.27 15.55
C THR A 179 -16.80 6.63 16.17
N GLU A 180 -17.33 7.20 17.26
CA GLU A 180 -18.53 6.71 17.93
C GLU A 180 -19.76 6.77 17.01
N LYS A 181 -19.97 7.89 16.29
CA LYS A 181 -21.05 7.99 15.29
C LYS A 181 -20.89 7.02 14.13
N GLY A 182 -19.65 6.74 13.71
CA GLY A 182 -19.37 5.72 12.69
C GLY A 182 -19.77 4.32 13.16
N ILE A 183 -19.50 3.99 14.42
CA ILE A 183 -19.94 2.74 15.05
C ILE A 183 -21.46 2.67 15.10
N GLU A 184 -22.11 3.71 15.60
CA GLU A 184 -23.58 3.79 15.70
C GLU A 184 -24.23 3.60 14.33
N PHE A 185 -23.76 4.32 13.30
CA PHE A 185 -24.28 4.20 11.94
C PHE A 185 -24.22 2.76 11.41
N ILE A 186 -23.12 2.04 11.66
CA ILE A 186 -22.95 0.66 11.20
C ILE A 186 -23.84 -0.29 11.98
N LEU A 187 -23.92 -0.13 13.31
CA LEU A 187 -24.80 -0.93 14.17
C LEU A 187 -26.27 -0.72 13.81
N GLU A 188 -26.67 0.50 13.45
CA GLU A 188 -28.04 0.82 13.08
C GLU A 188 -28.43 0.34 11.68
N ASN A 189 -27.52 0.45 10.69
CA ASN A 189 -27.87 0.18 9.30
C ASN A 189 -27.53 -1.24 8.82
N GLU A 190 -26.45 -1.86 9.29
CA GLU A 190 -26.07 -3.19 8.79
C GLU A 190 -26.63 -4.34 9.65
N LEU A 191 -26.84 -4.13 10.95
CA LEU A 191 -27.38 -5.17 11.84
C LEU A 191 -28.91 -5.19 11.89
N LYS A 192 -29.59 -4.08 11.61
CA LYS A 192 -31.06 -4.06 11.52
C LYS A 192 -31.58 -4.47 10.15
N ALA A 193 -30.82 -4.28 9.07
CA ALA A 193 -31.21 -4.69 7.72
C ALA A 193 -31.18 -6.22 7.49
N ASN A 194 -30.56 -6.97 8.40
CA ASN A 194 -30.49 -8.44 8.40
C ASN A 194 -31.46 -9.09 9.41
N LYS A 195 -32.47 -8.35 9.90
CA LYS A 195 -33.62 -8.88 10.64
C LYS A 195 -34.88 -8.74 9.80
#